data_AF-A0A7X2MUA0-F1
#
_entry.id   AF-A0A7X2MUA0-F1
#
_cell.length_a   1.000
_cell.length_b   1.000
_cell.length_c   1.000
_cell.angle_alpha   90.00
_cell.angle_beta   90.00
_cell.angle_gamma   90.00
#
_symmetry.space_group_name_H-M   'P 1'
#
loop_
_entity.id
_entity.type
_entity.pdbx_description
1 polymer ?
#
loop_
_entity_poly.entity_id
_entity_poly.type
_entity_poly.pdbx_seq_one_letter_code
_entity_poly.pdbx_strand_id
1 'polypeptide(L)'
;MKKITIGLIGNPNTGKTTLFNQLTGARQRVGNWAGVTVERKEGQFFTAQSDVRLIDLPGTRSLTTLSAESSIDESIACQYLYQDH
;
A
#
# COMPACT_ATOMS: atom_id res chain seq x y z
N MET A 1 -3.35 11.19 20.29
CA MET A 1 -3.52 11.22 18.82
C MET A 1 -4.22 9.94 18.39
N LYS A 2 -5.18 10.03 17.48
CA LYS A 2 -5.89 8.86 16.94
C LYS A 2 -4.95 8.06 16.04
N LYS A 3 -4.87 6.75 16.20
CA LYS A 3 -4.10 5.89 15.28
C LYS A 3 -4.97 5.55 14.07
N ILE A 4 -4.43 5.73 12.87
CA ILE A 4 -5.14 5.44 11.61
C ILE A 4 -4.20 4.70 10.68
N THR A 5 -4.71 3.67 10.01
CA THR A 5 -4.02 2.98 8.91
C THR A 5 -4.62 3.44 7.58
N ILE A 6 -3.78 3.83 6.64
CA ILE A 6 -4.18 4.25 5.29
C ILE A 6 -3.45 3.38 4.27
N GLY A 7 -4.19 2.76 3.34
CA GLY A 7 -3.64 2.12 2.16
C GLY A 7 -3.49 3.12 1.01
N LEU A 8 -2.29 3.23 0.44
CA LEU A 8 -2.04 4.04 -0.75
C LEU A 8 -2.16 3.17 -2.00
N ILE A 9 -3.17 3.42 -2.82
CA ILE A 9 -3.47 2.67 -4.04
C ILE A 9 -3.58 3.58 -5.25
N GLY A 10 -3.38 3.02 -6.44
CA GLY A 10 -3.44 3.72 -7.72
C GLY A 10 -2.77 2.91 -8.82
N ASN A 11 -2.92 3.37 -10.07
CA ASN A 11 -2.33 2.70 -11.22
C ASN A 11 -0.79 2.66 -11.15
N PRO A 12 -0.14 1.68 -11.78
CA PRO A 12 1.31 1.70 -11.99
C PRO A 12 1.77 3.03 -12.60
N ASN A 13 2.94 3.52 -12.19
CA ASN A 13 3.58 4.73 -12.74
C ASN A 13 2.80 6.05 -12.56
N THR A 14 1.90 6.14 -11.59
CA THR A 14 1.15 7.38 -11.25
C THR A 14 1.78 8.26 -10.18
N GLY A 15 2.97 7.90 -9.69
CA GLY A 15 3.68 8.67 -8.67
C GLY A 15 3.33 8.31 -7.22
N LYS A 16 2.66 7.18 -6.96
CA LYS A 16 2.41 6.68 -5.58
C LYS A 16 3.68 6.64 -4.73
N THR A 17 4.77 6.08 -5.25
CA THR A 17 6.03 5.97 -4.51
C THR A 17 6.60 7.35 -4.15
N THR A 18 6.43 8.34 -5.05
CA THR A 18 6.82 9.72 -4.78
C THR A 18 6.01 10.31 -3.64
N LEU A 19 4.69 10.15 -3.66
CA LEU A 19 3.80 10.61 -2.57
C LEU A 19 4.10 9.90 -1.25
N PHE A 20 4.30 8.58 -1.27
CA PHE A 20 4.67 7.78 -0.11
C PHE A 20 5.95 8.31 0.54
N ASN A 21 6.98 8.58 -0.26
CA ASN A 21 8.26 9.11 0.23
C ASN A 21 8.12 10.53 0.79
N GLN A 22 7.33 11.39 0.16
CA GLN A 22 7.07 12.74 0.65
C GLN A 22 6.36 12.75 2.00
N LEU A 23 5.41 11.83 2.21
CA LEU A 23 4.66 11.74 3.47
C LEU A 23 5.50 11.11 4.59
N THR A 24 6.21 10.02 4.30
CA THR A 24 6.86 9.19 5.34
C THR A 24 8.31 9.56 5.62
N GLY A 25 9.00 10.19 4.67
CA GLY A 25 10.42 10.52 4.78
C GLY A 25 11.27 9.30 5.15
N ALA A 26 12.10 9.43 6.19
CA ALA A 26 12.92 8.33 6.69
C ALA A 26 12.17 7.32 7.58
N ARG A 27 10.91 7.60 7.97
CA ARG A 27 10.12 6.74 8.85
C ARG A 27 9.38 5.68 8.06
N GLN A 28 10.13 4.90 7.30
CA GLN A 28 9.62 3.83 6.45
C GLN A 28 10.42 2.54 6.65
N ARG A 29 9.78 1.42 6.34
CA ARG A 29 10.37 0.08 6.33
C ARG A 29 9.94 -0.63 5.05
N VAL A 30 10.85 -1.44 4.54
CA VAL A 30 10.64 -2.26 3.35
C VAL A 30 10.77 -3.72 3.75
N GLY A 31 9.79 -4.52 3.35
CA GLY A 31 9.80 -5.98 3.50
C GLY A 31 9.12 -6.61 2.29
N ASN A 32 8.61 -7.83 2.46
CA ASN A 32 7.84 -8.53 1.43
C ASN A 32 6.42 -8.80 1.92
N TRP A 33 5.48 -8.91 0.98
CA TRP A 33 4.15 -9.46 1.26
C TRP A 33 4.25 -10.95 1.64
N ALA A 34 3.30 -11.43 2.44
CA ALA A 34 3.36 -12.78 3.00
C ALA A 34 3.36 -13.84 1.88
N GLY A 35 4.36 -14.74 1.91
CA GLY A 35 4.45 -15.87 0.97
C GLY A 35 4.92 -15.51 -0.43
N VAL A 36 5.33 -14.26 -0.70
CA VAL A 36 5.70 -13.80 -2.04
C VAL A 36 6.91 -12.86 -1.98
N THR A 37 7.55 -12.62 -3.13
CA THR A 37 8.71 -11.71 -3.24
C THR A 37 8.33 -10.27 -3.59
N VAL A 38 7.03 -9.95 -3.59
CA VAL A 38 6.53 -8.60 -3.88
C VAL A 38 6.87 -7.69 -2.70
N GLU A 39 7.47 -6.54 -2.99
CA GLU A 39 7.87 -5.56 -2.00
C GLU A 39 6.66 -4.98 -1.26
N ARG A 40 6.79 -4.82 0.05
CA ARG A 40 5.81 -4.19 0.94
C ARG A 40 6.47 -3.01 1.65
N LYS A 41 6.07 -1.80 1.30
CA LYS A 41 6.52 -0.58 1.98
C LYS A 41 5.48 -0.13 3.00
N GLU A 42 5.94 0.14 4.21
CA GLU A 42 5.14 0.75 5.26
C GLU A 42 5.88 1.94 5.85
N GLY A 43 5.18 3.03 6.13
CA GLY A 43 5.77 4.18 6.78
C GLY A 43 4.81 4.89 7.71
N GLN A 44 5.33 5.89 8.40
CA GLN A 44 4.60 6.60 9.44
C GLN A 44 4.76 8.10 9.30
N PHE A 45 3.66 8.83 9.43
CA PHE A 45 3.66 10.28 9.49
C PHE A 45 2.59 10.80 10.44
N PHE A 46 2.71 12.07 10.84
CA PHE A 46 1.81 12.68 11.81
C PHE A 46 1.02 13.80 11.16
N THR A 47 -0.26 13.88 11.52
CA THR A 47 -1.09 15.08 11.28
C THR A 47 -1.33 15.77 12.63
N ALA A 48 -2.03 16.91 12.63
CA ALA A 48 -2.40 17.58 13.88
C ALA A 48 -3.24 16.69 14.83
N GLN A 49 -3.93 15.68 14.30
CA GLN A 49 -4.89 14.86 15.06
C GLN A 49 -4.51 13.37 15.14
N SER A 50 -3.68 12.89 14.20
CA SER A 50 -3.51 11.46 13.97
C SER A 50 -2.06 11.02 13.84
N ASP A 51 -1.80 9.82 14.34
CA ASP A 51 -0.62 9.03 14.04
C ASP A 51 -0.99 8.08 12.90
N VAL A 52 -0.44 8.34 11.71
CA VAL A 52 -0.84 7.66 10.47
C VAL A 52 0.21 6.64 10.07
N ARG A 53 -0.23 5.38 9.98
CA ARG A 53 0.49 4.30 9.32
C ARG A 53 0.06 4.25 7.86
N LEU A 54 0.99 4.46 6.94
CA LEU A 54 0.77 4.43 5.50
C LEU A 54 1.34 3.14 4.92
N ILE A 55 0.54 2.41 4.14
CA ILE A 55 0.95 1.17 3.49
C ILE A 55 0.88 1.39 1.99
N ASP A 56 2.01 1.24 1.29
CA ASP A 56 2.04 1.32 -0.18
C ASP A 56 1.55 -0.01 -0.76
N LEU A 57 0.42 0.02 -1.46
CA LEU A 57 -0.11 -1.16 -2.14
C LEU A 57 0.50 -1.25 -3.55
N PRO A 58 0.63 -2.47 -4.10
CA PRO A 58 1.05 -2.64 -5.49
C PRO A 58 0.17 -1.83 -6.45
N GLY A 59 0.79 -1.34 -7.52
CA GLY A 59 0.06 -0.58 -8.54
C GLY A 59 -0.89 -1.52 -9.28
N THR A 60 -2.18 -1.19 -9.29
CA THR A 60 -3.20 -2.01 -9.96
C THR A 60 -4.04 -1.16 -10.90
N ARG A 61 -4.37 -1.72 -12.08
CA ARG A 61 -5.31 -1.13 -13.05
C ARG A 61 -6.74 -1.62 -12.85
N SER A 62 -6.93 -2.68 -12.05
CA SER A 62 -8.23 -3.29 -11.79
C SER A 62 -8.32 -3.82 -10.35
N LEU A 63 -9.43 -3.52 -9.67
CA LEU A 63 -9.73 -4.08 -8.34
C LEU A 63 -10.56 -5.37 -8.41
N THR A 64 -10.57 -5.98 -9.58
CA THR A 64 -11.28 -7.22 -9.84
C THR A 64 -10.30 -8.26 -10.39
N THR A 65 -10.16 -9.37 -9.68
CA THR A 65 -9.40 -10.55 -10.12
C THR A 65 -10.34 -11.46 -10.90
N LEU A 66 -10.74 -11.03 -12.10
CA LEU A 66 -11.78 -11.73 -12.89
C LEU A 66 -11.21 -12.74 -13.89
N SER A 67 -9.89 -12.80 -14.07
CA SER A 67 -9.26 -13.70 -15.03
C SER A 67 -8.16 -14.54 -14.39
N ALA A 68 -7.88 -15.70 -15.00
CA ALA A 68 -6.74 -16.56 -14.64
C ALA A 68 -5.37 -15.88 -14.88
N GLU A 69 -5.35 -14.65 -15.41
CA GLU A 69 -4.16 -13.86 -15.75
C GLU A 69 -3.92 -12.68 -14.79
N SER A 70 -4.72 -12.52 -13.73
CA SER A 70 -4.51 -11.43 -12.77
C SER A 70 -3.11 -11.51 -12.16
N SER A 71 -2.39 -10.38 -12.18
CA SER A 71 -1.03 -10.33 -11.66
C SER A 71 -1.00 -10.55 -10.14
N ILE A 72 0.16 -10.97 -9.62
CA ILE A 72 0.36 -11.10 -8.18
C ILE A 72 0.16 -9.75 -7.46
N ASP A 73 0.52 -8.65 -8.11
CA ASP A 73 0.33 -7.28 -7.62
C ASP A 73 -1.16 -6.93 -7.47
N GLU A 74 -1.97 -7.23 -8.48
CA GLU A 74 -3.42 -7.02 -8.43
C GLU A 74 -4.07 -7.88 -7.35
N SER A 75 -3.62 -9.13 -7.22
CA SER A 75 -4.11 -10.06 -6.21
C SER A 75 -3.83 -9.56 -4.79
N ILE A 76 -2.61 -9.08 -4.54
CA ILE A 76 -2.21 -8.50 -3.25
C ILE A 76 -3.03 -7.24 -2.94
N ALA A 77 -3.16 -6.32 -3.91
CA ALA A 77 -3.93 -5.09 -3.71
C ALA A 77 -5.40 -5.40 -3.41
N CYS A 78 -6.02 -6.31 -4.16
CA CYS A 78 -7.40 -6.74 -3.91
C CYS A 78 -7.53 -7.42 -2.55
N GLN A 79 -6.68 -8.40 -2.23
CA GLN A 79 -6.75 -9.12 -0.96
C GLN A 79 -6.62 -8.17 0.23
N TYR A 80 -5.70 -7.21 0.18
CA TYR A 80 -5.56 -6.22 1.24
C TYR A 80 -6.83 -5.38 1.42
N LEU A 81 -7.49 -4.98 0.33
CA LEU A 81 -8.70 -4.15 0.39
C LEU A 81 -9.95 -4.92 0.85
N TYR A 82 -10.05 -6.21 0.52
CA TYR A 82 -11.20 -7.04 0.89
C TYR A 82 -11.07 -7.71 2.27
N GLN A 83 -9.91 -7.59 2.93
CA GLN A 83 -9.73 -8.02 4.31
C GLN A 83 -10.14 -6.91 5.28
N ASP A 84 -10.88 -7.25 6.33
CA ASP A 84 -11.12 -6.33 7.45
C ASP A 84 -9.84 -6.17 8.27
N HIS A 85 -9.37 -4.93 8.46
CA HIS A 85 -8.17 -4.55 9.24
C HIS A 85 -8.51 -3.61 10.39
#